data_AF-A0A9E3NUR8-F1
#
_entry.id   AF-A0A9E3NUR8-F1
#
_cell.length_a   1.000
_cell.length_b   1.000
_cell.length_c   1.000
_cell.angle_alpha   90.00
_cell.angle_beta   90.00
_cell.angle_gamma   90.00
#
_symmetry.space_group_name_H-M   'P 1'
#
loop_
_entity.id
_entity.type
_entity.pdbx_description
1 polymer ?
#
loop_
_entity_poly.entity_id
_entity_poly.type
_entity_poly.pdbx_seq_one_letter_code
_entity_poly.pdbx_strand_id
1 'polypeptide(L)'
;MSRKVGALALAGSLSIVLAAACGSNTNPFDPNDPSNGGGGGDGTSSGSNGSLGSSGSSGSSGSSGSSGDLGECGAETQTAKQLPLDILIMLDASGSMMENTGAGGSGPTKWAAVKAALNAFIADPKSAGIGVGLQIFPIKHPGAPSSCTDNAQCTVGGVSLGRCYLKACSPPSGSTDPLRSCDANTDCPGGAACRTWGECRLGILTTGNCLVGDPVYGSCTIGSCQAITSSTCDGVECVAANYATARVPIGTLPANASALTSSIASIPNPAPDMLTPTSVAVQTGVNLAKAHATANPGHVVVSVLATDGFPTRCQPMDIPGIAAIAASGAAVSPGSPSIKTFVIGVFTDADKARATANLDAIAVGGDTSKAFIVTTTSNVAADFQKALDTIRGTALPCEYSLPKAEAGVPDFDKVNVKHTTGAGMSSVLGYKKNEGACDAGGGWYYDVDPSTGGAPTKIILCPSTCNAVKGDTGSAKVEILLGCKTIVK
;
A
#
# COMPACT_ATOMS: atom_id res chain seq x y z
N MET A 1 -36.08 57.09 -8.63
CA MET A 1 -35.34 56.20 -9.55
C MET A 1 -35.60 54.77 -9.11
N SER A 2 -36.30 54.03 -9.96
CA SER A 2 -36.88 52.71 -9.69
C SER A 2 -35.89 51.59 -10.01
N ARG A 3 -35.92 50.50 -9.21
CA ARG A 3 -35.96 49.07 -9.61
C ARG A 3 -35.61 48.21 -8.38
N LYS A 4 -36.61 47.74 -7.64
CA LYS A 4 -37.38 46.48 -7.80
C LYS A 4 -36.63 45.24 -7.28
N VAL A 5 -36.99 44.89 -6.05
CA VAL A 5 -36.86 43.57 -5.42
C VAL A 5 -37.81 42.61 -6.12
N GLY A 6 -37.34 41.39 -6.45
CA GLY A 6 -38.14 40.31 -7.00
C GLY A 6 -37.93 39.04 -6.19
N ALA A 7 -38.90 38.73 -5.33
CA ALA A 7 -39.06 37.45 -4.68
C ALA A 7 -39.67 36.45 -5.69
N LEU A 8 -39.18 35.21 -5.69
CA LEU A 8 -39.89 34.09 -6.31
C LEU A 8 -39.84 32.90 -5.37
N ALA A 9 -41.02 32.49 -4.91
CA ALA A 9 -41.28 31.28 -4.16
C ALA A 9 -42.05 30.29 -5.06
N LEU A 10 -41.65 29.02 -5.05
CA LEU A 10 -42.41 27.82 -5.45
C LEU A 10 -41.70 26.66 -4.72
N ALA A 11 -42.23 26.02 -3.67
CA ALA A 11 -43.43 25.18 -3.53
C ALA A 11 -43.31 23.79 -4.21
N GLY A 12 -43.38 22.73 -3.39
CA GLY A 12 -43.53 21.31 -3.76
C GLY A 12 -42.19 20.59 -3.95
N SER A 13 -41.87 19.45 -3.33
CA SER A 13 -42.72 18.34 -2.90
C SER A 13 -42.02 17.50 -1.82
N LEU A 14 -42.78 17.19 -0.77
CA LEU A 14 -42.45 16.26 0.30
C LEU A 14 -42.73 14.83 -0.20
N SER A 15 -41.69 14.00 -0.31
CA SER A 15 -41.85 12.54 -0.49
C SER A 15 -41.12 11.83 0.65
N ILE A 16 -41.91 11.42 1.63
CA ILE A 16 -41.55 10.46 2.67
C ILE A 16 -41.56 9.07 2.01
N VAL A 17 -40.43 8.36 2.06
CA VAL A 17 -40.41 6.90 1.91
C VAL A 17 -39.78 6.34 3.18
N LEU A 18 -40.66 5.82 4.03
CA LEU A 18 -40.38 4.89 5.11
C LEU A 18 -40.30 3.48 4.50
N ALA A 19 -39.18 2.79 4.66
CA ALA A 19 -39.09 1.33 4.62
C ALA A 19 -38.09 0.94 5.74
N ALA A 20 -38.57 0.72 6.96
CA ALA A 20 -39.01 -0.59 7.46
C ALA A 20 -37.84 -1.58 7.53
N ALA A 21 -37.21 -1.57 8.71
CA ALA A 21 -36.31 -2.61 9.18
C ALA A 21 -37.06 -3.95 9.31
N CYS A 22 -36.44 -5.01 8.81
CA CYS A 22 -36.63 -6.37 9.33
C CYS A 22 -35.26 -6.86 9.76
N GLY A 23 -35.08 -6.96 11.08
CA GLY A 23 -33.96 -7.68 11.68
C GLY A 23 -34.24 -9.17 11.69
N SER A 24 -33.16 -9.94 11.60
CA SER A 24 -33.13 -11.34 12.03
C SER A 24 -31.81 -11.55 12.76
N ASN A 25 -31.87 -11.40 14.08
CA ASN A 25 -30.84 -11.86 15.00
C ASN A 25 -30.93 -13.39 15.09
N THR A 26 -29.87 -14.10 14.71
CA THR A 26 -29.54 -15.41 15.28
C THR A 26 -28.02 -15.55 15.34
N ASN A 27 -27.43 -15.10 16.45
CA ASN A 27 -26.25 -15.78 16.99
C ASN A 27 -26.74 -17.10 17.60
N PRO A 28 -25.97 -18.19 17.48
CA PRO A 28 -25.24 -18.60 18.66
C PRO A 28 -23.82 -19.10 18.34
N PHE A 29 -22.82 -18.38 18.83
CA PHE A 29 -21.59 -19.00 19.29
C PHE A 29 -21.80 -19.33 20.78
N ASP A 30 -21.93 -20.62 21.08
CA ASP A 30 -21.87 -21.14 22.44
C ASP A 30 -20.46 -21.73 22.67
N PRO A 31 -19.64 -21.18 23.59
CA PRO A 31 -18.27 -21.64 23.81
C PRO A 31 -18.12 -22.77 24.83
N ASN A 32 -19.12 -23.65 25.05
CA ASN A 32 -18.99 -24.80 25.97
C ASN A 32 -19.73 -26.08 25.53
N ASP A 33 -19.29 -26.75 24.46
CA ASP A 33 -19.67 -28.16 24.21
C ASP A 33 -18.44 -29.09 24.13
N PRO A 34 -18.23 -29.97 25.13
CA PRO A 34 -17.24 -31.04 25.09
C PRO A 34 -17.91 -32.38 24.70
N SER A 35 -17.40 -33.06 23.66
CA SER A 35 -17.10 -34.52 23.60
C SER A 35 -17.26 -35.21 22.22
N ASN A 36 -16.11 -35.67 21.71
CA ASN A 36 -15.72 -37.06 21.38
C ASN A 36 -16.43 -37.90 20.27
N GLY A 37 -15.63 -38.40 19.31
CA GLY A 37 -15.64 -39.84 18.94
C GLY A 37 -15.74 -40.27 17.46
N GLY A 38 -14.62 -40.69 16.85
CA GLY A 38 -14.44 -42.09 16.38
C GLY A 38 -14.46 -42.50 14.89
N GLY A 39 -13.33 -43.09 14.43
CA GLY A 39 -13.21 -44.18 13.43
C GLY A 39 -12.88 -43.76 11.98
N GLY A 40 -11.90 -44.30 11.23
CA GLY A 40 -11.05 -45.50 11.34
C GLY A 40 -11.05 -46.23 9.97
N GLY A 41 -9.88 -46.53 9.37
CA GLY A 41 -9.81 -47.36 8.15
C GLY A 41 -8.46 -47.35 7.42
N ASP A 42 -7.57 -48.28 7.81
CA ASP A 42 -6.33 -48.67 7.13
C ASP A 42 -6.59 -49.47 5.83
N GLY A 43 -5.61 -49.47 4.93
CA GLY A 43 -5.58 -50.32 3.73
C GLY A 43 -4.21 -50.35 3.05
N THR A 44 -3.27 -51.09 3.62
CA THR A 44 -1.99 -51.49 3.02
C THR A 44 -2.17 -52.72 2.13
N SER A 45 -1.51 -52.76 0.97
CA SER A 45 -1.06 -54.02 0.35
C SER A 45 0.11 -53.79 -0.61
N SER A 46 1.19 -54.51 -0.32
CA SER A 46 2.47 -54.57 -1.02
C SER A 46 2.50 -55.49 -2.25
N GLY A 47 3.51 -55.25 -3.09
CA GLY A 47 4.30 -56.27 -3.81
C GLY A 47 4.05 -56.34 -5.32
N SER A 48 5.00 -56.60 -6.20
CA SER A 48 6.46 -56.77 -6.11
C SER A 48 7.03 -56.89 -7.53
N ASN A 49 8.33 -56.63 -7.66
CA ASN A 49 9.30 -57.15 -8.65
C ASN A 49 9.35 -56.62 -10.09
N GLY A 50 10.55 -56.17 -10.47
CA GLY A 50 11.01 -55.98 -11.85
C GLY A 50 12.41 -55.37 -11.91
N SER A 51 13.43 -56.23 -11.94
CA SER A 51 14.86 -55.93 -11.82
C SER A 51 15.56 -55.63 -13.16
N LEU A 52 16.68 -54.89 -13.08
CA LEU A 52 17.88 -54.89 -13.96
C LEU A 52 17.84 -54.23 -15.37
N GLY A 53 18.89 -53.43 -15.64
CA GLY A 53 19.47 -53.32 -16.98
C GLY A 53 20.06 -51.95 -17.36
N SER A 54 21.37 -51.79 -17.16
CA SER A 54 22.18 -50.70 -17.72
C SER A 54 22.64 -51.04 -19.14
N SER A 55 22.63 -50.05 -20.05
CA SER A 55 23.67 -49.72 -21.07
C SER A 55 23.11 -49.28 -22.45
N GLY A 56 23.75 -48.25 -23.04
CA GLY A 56 24.04 -48.21 -24.49
C GLY A 56 23.19 -47.34 -25.42
N SER A 57 23.70 -46.13 -25.69
CA SER A 57 23.72 -45.32 -26.93
C SER A 57 22.75 -45.52 -28.13
N SER A 58 22.32 -44.33 -28.61
CA SER A 58 22.17 -43.88 -30.01
C SER A 58 21.01 -44.42 -30.87
N GLY A 59 20.11 -43.50 -31.25
CA GLY A 59 19.14 -43.68 -32.34
C GLY A 59 18.17 -42.52 -32.44
N SER A 60 18.49 -41.54 -33.30
CA SER A 60 17.63 -40.40 -33.64
C SER A 60 16.37 -40.86 -34.37
N SER A 61 15.20 -40.37 -33.98
CA SER A 61 13.99 -40.25 -34.83
C SER A 61 12.95 -39.38 -34.11
N GLY A 62 12.46 -38.37 -34.82
CA GLY A 62 11.67 -37.27 -34.27
C GLY A 62 10.28 -37.65 -33.75
N SER A 63 9.88 -36.92 -32.72
CA SER A 63 8.50 -36.51 -32.51
C SER A 63 8.52 -35.19 -31.76
N SER A 64 8.41 -34.11 -32.53
CA SER A 64 8.08 -32.80 -32.01
C SER A 64 6.68 -32.88 -31.40
N GLY A 65 6.61 -32.74 -30.08
CA GLY A 65 5.37 -32.49 -29.36
C GLY A 65 4.78 -31.17 -29.87
N SER A 66 3.63 -31.27 -30.53
CA SER A 66 2.87 -30.13 -31.06
C SER A 66 2.46 -29.22 -29.91
N SER A 67 3.04 -28.02 -29.89
CA SER A 67 2.73 -26.94 -28.98
C SER A 67 2.21 -25.75 -29.78
N GLY A 68 1.01 -25.88 -30.36
CA GLY A 68 0.22 -24.78 -30.92
C GLY A 68 1.01 -23.72 -31.69
N ASP A 69 1.82 -24.16 -32.65
CA ASP A 69 2.73 -23.31 -33.40
C ASP A 69 1.95 -22.45 -34.41
N LEU A 70 2.40 -21.22 -34.58
CA LEU A 70 1.92 -20.29 -35.61
C LEU A 70 2.50 -20.75 -36.95
N GLY A 71 2.00 -21.88 -37.48
CA GLY A 71 2.57 -22.53 -38.66
C GLY A 71 2.81 -21.52 -39.80
N GLU A 72 3.99 -21.58 -40.43
CA GLU A 72 4.52 -20.76 -41.55
C GLU A 72 3.78 -19.44 -41.88
N CYS A 73 3.44 -18.64 -40.87
CA CYS A 73 2.77 -17.37 -41.06
C CYS A 73 3.78 -16.25 -40.82
N GLY A 74 3.82 -15.28 -41.74
CA GLY A 74 4.72 -14.13 -41.63
C GLY A 74 4.22 -13.14 -40.58
N ALA A 75 4.34 -13.49 -39.30
CA ALA A 75 3.91 -12.62 -38.20
C ALA A 75 4.89 -11.46 -38.02
N GLU A 76 4.37 -10.23 -37.95
CA GLU A 76 5.15 -9.12 -37.43
C GLU A 76 5.15 -9.19 -35.90
N THR A 77 6.33 -9.30 -35.31
CA THR A 77 6.49 -9.35 -33.86
C THR A 77 6.67 -7.94 -33.31
N GLN A 78 5.69 -7.48 -32.55
CA GLN A 78 5.78 -6.24 -31.79
C GLN A 78 6.00 -6.59 -30.32
N THR A 79 6.98 -5.97 -29.68
CA THR A 79 7.13 -6.12 -28.21
C THR A 79 5.91 -5.49 -27.54
N ALA A 80 5.21 -6.25 -26.71
CA ALA A 80 4.04 -5.76 -26.01
C ALA A 80 4.47 -4.65 -25.04
N LYS A 81 3.95 -3.43 -25.20
CA LYS A 81 4.19 -2.37 -24.22
C LYS A 81 3.26 -2.62 -23.04
N GLN A 82 3.83 -3.11 -21.93
CA GLN A 82 3.15 -3.08 -20.64
C GLN A 82 2.78 -1.63 -20.34
N LEU A 83 1.57 -1.43 -19.81
CA LEU A 83 1.22 -0.12 -19.25
C LEU A 83 2.25 0.22 -18.16
N PRO A 84 2.80 1.44 -18.11
CA PRO A 84 3.73 1.80 -17.05
C PRO A 84 3.06 1.66 -15.68
N LEU A 85 3.78 1.08 -14.72
CA LEU A 85 3.35 1.01 -13.34
C LEU A 85 3.85 2.26 -12.60
N ASP A 86 2.95 2.92 -11.91
CA ASP A 86 3.21 4.05 -11.03
C ASP A 86 2.80 3.72 -9.59
N ILE A 87 3.73 3.88 -8.66
CA ILE A 87 3.56 3.58 -7.23
C ILE A 87 3.64 4.89 -6.45
N LEU A 88 2.56 5.23 -5.76
CA LEU A 88 2.57 6.27 -4.73
C LEU A 88 2.73 5.64 -3.36
N ILE A 89 3.81 5.99 -2.64
CA ILE A 89 4.03 5.52 -1.29
C ILE A 89 3.57 6.57 -0.29
N MET A 90 2.60 6.20 0.55
CA MET A 90 2.21 6.91 1.76
C MET A 90 3.00 6.31 2.92
N LEU A 91 4.08 6.98 3.33
CA LEU A 91 5.01 6.52 4.36
C LEU A 91 4.67 7.12 5.73
N ASP A 92 4.46 6.25 6.70
CA ASP A 92 4.30 6.63 8.11
C ASP A 92 5.62 7.16 8.67
N ALA A 93 5.54 8.33 9.28
CA ALA A 93 6.59 9.04 9.98
C ALA A 93 6.09 9.43 11.38
N SER A 94 5.23 8.60 11.98
CA SER A 94 4.83 8.66 13.39
C SER A 94 6.00 8.35 14.34
N GLY A 95 5.82 8.70 15.62
CA GLY A 95 6.82 8.47 16.65
C GLY A 95 7.15 6.99 16.87
N SER A 96 6.20 6.08 16.66
CA SER A 96 6.42 4.62 16.78
C SER A 96 7.49 4.11 15.82
N MET A 97 7.69 4.78 14.67
CA MET A 97 8.73 4.42 13.70
C MET A 97 10.15 4.57 14.28
N MET A 98 10.31 5.26 15.42
CA MET A 98 11.60 5.38 16.10
C MET A 98 11.92 4.19 17.01
N GLU A 99 11.04 3.20 17.15
CA GLU A 99 11.34 1.96 17.88
C GLU A 99 12.46 1.16 17.19
N ASN A 100 13.35 0.58 17.99
CA ASN A 100 14.45 -0.25 17.50
C ASN A 100 13.97 -1.62 17.03
N THR A 101 14.64 -2.13 16.00
CA THR A 101 14.46 -3.48 15.46
C THR A 101 15.52 -4.44 16.04
N GLY A 102 15.51 -5.70 15.62
CA GLY A 102 16.44 -6.74 16.07
C GLY A 102 16.12 -7.28 17.47
N ALA A 103 16.74 -8.42 17.78
CA ALA A 103 16.60 -9.06 19.10
C ALA A 103 17.04 -8.08 20.20
N GLY A 104 16.14 -7.83 21.17
CA GLY A 104 16.38 -6.91 22.28
C GLY A 104 16.55 -5.44 21.88
N GLY A 105 16.10 -5.02 20.69
CA GLY A 105 16.21 -3.62 20.25
C GLY A 105 17.64 -3.20 19.87
N SER A 106 18.48 -4.15 19.47
CA SER A 106 19.89 -3.93 19.10
C SER A 106 20.10 -3.44 17.66
N GLY A 107 19.06 -3.52 16.82
CA GLY A 107 19.08 -3.09 15.43
C GLY A 107 18.76 -1.61 15.23
N PRO A 108 18.74 -1.14 13.97
CA PRO A 108 18.33 0.22 13.64
C PRO A 108 16.86 0.46 14.00
N THR A 109 16.43 1.71 14.04
CA THR A 109 15.00 2.04 14.16
C THR A 109 14.21 1.53 12.96
N LYS A 110 12.91 1.27 13.12
CA LYS A 110 12.03 0.92 11.99
C LYS A 110 12.14 1.98 10.89
N TRP A 111 12.18 3.26 11.27
CA TRP A 111 12.40 4.41 10.39
C TRP A 111 13.66 4.28 9.55
N ALA A 112 14.80 3.98 10.18
CA ALA A 112 16.06 3.81 9.47
C ALA A 112 16.04 2.59 8.54
N ALA A 113 15.45 1.47 8.98
CA ALA A 113 15.33 0.26 8.16
C ALA A 113 14.43 0.47 6.93
N VAL A 114 13.28 1.13 7.09
CA VAL A 114 12.35 1.43 5.98
C VAL A 114 12.97 2.42 4.99
N LYS A 115 13.67 3.47 5.46
CA LYS A 115 14.41 4.36 4.55
C LYS A 115 15.49 3.61 3.75
N ALA A 116 16.20 2.67 4.37
CA ALA A 116 17.16 1.83 3.68
C ALA A 116 16.50 0.96 2.60
N ALA A 117 15.36 0.33 2.92
CA ALA A 117 14.58 -0.48 1.98
C ALA A 117 14.08 0.33 0.78
N LEU A 118 13.57 1.55 1.01
CA LEU A 118 13.12 2.44 -0.05
C LEU A 118 14.28 2.83 -0.97
N ASN A 119 15.44 3.21 -0.42
CA ASN A 119 16.61 3.53 -1.22
C ASN A 119 17.10 2.31 -2.04
N ALA A 120 17.06 1.10 -1.46
CA ALA A 120 17.40 -0.13 -2.17
C ALA A 120 16.43 -0.41 -3.33
N PHE A 121 15.12 -0.25 -3.11
CA PHE A 121 14.10 -0.40 -4.14
C PHE A 121 14.26 0.62 -5.28
N ILE A 122 14.56 1.88 -4.94
CA ILE A 122 14.79 2.96 -5.92
C ILE A 122 16.04 2.70 -6.77
N ALA A 123 17.10 2.17 -6.16
CA ALA A 123 18.37 1.89 -6.82
C ALA A 123 18.38 0.56 -7.61
N ASP A 124 17.39 -0.32 -7.38
CA ASP A 124 17.30 -1.61 -8.04
C ASP A 124 17.05 -1.43 -9.55
N PRO A 125 17.91 -1.98 -10.43
CA PRO A 125 17.69 -1.96 -11.88
C PRO A 125 16.33 -2.52 -12.32
N LYS A 126 15.73 -3.43 -11.55
CA LYS A 126 14.38 -3.97 -11.81
C LYS A 126 13.26 -2.94 -11.61
N SER A 127 13.57 -1.80 -10.98
CA SER A 127 12.63 -0.69 -10.82
C SER A 127 12.68 0.31 -11.98
N ALA A 128 13.57 0.12 -12.97
CA ALA A 128 13.64 0.98 -14.15
C ALA A 128 12.31 0.96 -14.93
N GLY A 129 11.82 2.15 -15.30
CA GLY A 129 10.54 2.32 -15.99
C GLY A 129 9.31 2.39 -15.07
N ILE A 130 9.45 2.11 -13.77
CA ILE A 130 8.38 2.30 -12.78
C ILE A 130 8.35 3.77 -12.36
N GLY A 131 7.18 4.40 -12.35
CA GLY A 131 6.99 5.69 -11.69
C GLY A 131 6.91 5.52 -10.19
N VAL A 132 7.68 6.28 -9.44
CA VAL A 132 7.63 6.25 -7.96
C VAL A 132 7.44 7.65 -7.44
N GLY A 133 6.44 7.83 -6.58
CA GLY A 133 6.20 9.04 -5.81
C GLY A 133 6.19 8.76 -4.32
N LEU A 134 6.43 9.80 -3.52
CA LEU A 134 6.49 9.71 -2.07
C LEU A 134 5.66 10.81 -1.43
N GLN A 135 4.85 10.43 -0.46
CA GLN A 135 4.27 11.32 0.52
C GLN A 135 4.45 10.72 1.91
N ILE A 136 4.57 11.58 2.94
CA ILE A 136 4.64 11.14 4.33
C ILE A 136 3.39 11.52 5.10
N PHE A 137 3.12 10.81 6.19
CA PHE A 137 2.15 11.21 7.20
C PHE A 137 2.68 10.85 8.60
N PRO A 138 2.33 11.61 9.63
CA PRO A 138 1.65 12.89 9.56
C PRO A 138 2.54 13.98 8.93
N ILE A 139 1.92 14.97 8.27
CA ILE A 139 2.58 16.26 8.06
C ILE A 139 2.17 17.22 9.17
N LYS A 140 3.08 18.13 9.52
CA LYS A 140 2.70 19.30 10.32
C LYS A 140 1.82 20.20 9.45
N HIS A 141 0.71 20.69 10.01
CA HIS A 141 -0.20 21.61 9.30
C HIS A 141 0.59 22.82 8.76
N PRO A 142 0.38 23.26 7.51
CA PRO A 142 1.21 24.32 6.89
C PRO A 142 1.12 25.67 7.60
N GLY A 143 0.02 25.94 8.30
CA GLY A 143 -0.14 27.09 9.18
C GLY A 143 0.30 26.88 10.64
N ALA A 144 0.84 25.70 10.99
CA ALA A 144 1.35 25.44 12.34
C ALA A 144 2.49 26.42 12.67
N PRO A 145 2.49 27.04 13.86
CA PRO A 145 3.60 27.91 14.23
C PRO A 145 4.88 27.08 14.42
N SER A 146 6.04 27.68 14.19
CA SER A 146 7.35 27.02 14.39
C SER A 146 7.59 26.65 15.85
N SER A 147 6.96 27.39 16.77
CA SER A 147 6.84 27.06 18.17
C SER A 147 5.53 27.58 18.76
N CYS A 148 5.13 27.04 19.90
CA CYS A 148 3.99 27.48 20.69
C CYS A 148 4.44 27.66 22.14
N THR A 149 3.73 28.51 22.87
CA THR A 149 3.85 28.77 24.31
C THR A 149 2.53 28.50 25.05
N ASP A 150 1.44 28.25 24.33
CA ASP A 150 0.16 27.79 24.85
C ASP A 150 -0.65 27.02 23.80
N ASN A 151 -1.73 26.35 24.24
CA ASN A 151 -2.59 25.55 23.36
C ASN A 151 -3.41 26.38 22.36
N ALA A 152 -3.67 27.66 22.64
CA ALA A 152 -4.46 28.50 21.74
C ALA A 152 -3.72 28.76 20.43
N GLN A 153 -2.39 28.86 20.48
CA GLN A 153 -1.53 28.96 19.30
C GLN A 153 -1.51 27.69 18.44
N CYS A 154 -1.96 26.56 18.99
CA CYS A 154 -2.14 25.31 18.27
C CYS A 154 -3.55 25.18 17.66
N THR A 155 -4.26 26.28 17.43
CA THR A 155 -5.50 26.29 16.64
C THR A 155 -5.36 27.25 15.47
N VAL A 156 -5.43 26.71 14.25
CA VAL A 156 -5.22 27.48 13.02
C VAL A 156 -6.43 27.32 12.11
N GLY A 157 -7.09 28.43 11.75
CA GLY A 157 -8.27 28.40 10.89
C GLY A 157 -9.45 27.57 11.43
N GLY A 158 -9.58 27.45 12.76
CA GLY A 158 -10.60 26.64 13.42
C GLY A 158 -10.25 25.13 13.51
N VAL A 159 -9.09 24.72 13.00
CA VAL A 159 -8.58 23.35 13.13
C VAL A 159 -7.62 23.29 14.32
N SER A 160 -7.89 22.40 15.28
CA SER A 160 -6.96 22.14 16.38
C SER A 160 -5.81 21.27 15.91
N LEU A 161 -4.61 21.83 15.99
CA LEU A 161 -3.31 21.17 15.84
C LEU A 161 -2.85 20.58 17.18
N GLY A 162 -3.79 20.16 18.02
CA GLY A 162 -3.50 19.56 19.31
C GLY A 162 -3.04 20.57 20.37
N ARG A 163 -2.24 20.10 21.33
CA ARG A 163 -1.73 20.89 22.46
C ARG A 163 -0.36 21.42 22.13
N CYS A 164 0.00 22.51 22.80
CA CYS A 164 1.37 22.91 22.85
C CYS A 164 2.12 21.98 23.80
N TYR A 165 3.17 21.31 23.31
CA TYR A 165 3.81 20.23 24.03
C TYR A 165 4.75 20.72 25.15
N LEU A 166 4.18 21.39 26.13
CA LEU A 166 4.84 21.98 27.30
C LEU A 166 4.69 21.13 28.57
N LYS A 167 3.83 20.12 28.51
CA LYS A 167 3.56 19.18 29.59
C LYS A 167 3.42 17.78 29.03
N ALA A 168 3.83 16.79 29.83
CA ALA A 168 3.65 15.39 29.49
C ALA A 168 3.32 14.53 30.71
N CYS A 169 2.71 13.39 30.44
CA CYS A 169 2.38 12.38 31.42
C CYS A 169 3.64 11.74 31.96
N SER A 170 3.77 11.68 33.29
CA SER A 170 4.74 10.84 34.00
C SER A 170 4.58 9.39 33.54
N PRO A 171 5.58 8.80 32.89
CA PRO A 171 5.49 7.43 32.46
C PRO A 171 5.75 6.49 33.67
N PRO A 172 5.31 5.23 33.61
CA PRO A 172 5.65 4.23 34.62
C PRO A 172 7.17 4.09 34.75
N SER A 173 7.66 3.79 35.95
CA SER A 173 9.10 3.58 36.19
C SER A 173 9.67 2.52 35.25
N GLY A 174 10.70 2.88 34.47
CA GLY A 174 11.34 1.97 33.52
C GLY A 174 10.64 1.89 32.16
N SER A 175 9.59 2.68 31.91
CA SER A 175 9.01 2.82 30.57
C SER A 175 9.99 3.54 29.65
N THR A 176 10.10 3.00 28.43
CA THR A 176 10.78 3.59 27.28
C THR A 176 9.79 4.22 26.30
N ASP A 177 8.51 4.30 26.68
CA ASP A 177 7.47 4.83 25.81
C ASP A 177 7.72 6.32 25.57
N PRO A 178 7.38 6.82 24.37
CA PRO A 178 7.37 8.25 24.13
C PRO A 178 6.46 8.94 25.15
N LEU A 179 6.96 10.03 25.71
CA LEU A 179 6.17 10.86 26.60
C LEU A 179 4.91 11.35 25.86
N ARG A 180 3.78 11.38 26.57
CA ARG A 180 2.48 11.76 26.02
C ARG A 180 2.10 13.15 26.51
N SER A 181 1.71 14.05 25.62
CA SER A 181 1.25 15.38 26.00
C SER A 181 -0.03 15.36 26.85
N CYS A 182 -0.17 16.35 27.72
CA CYS A 182 -1.32 16.46 28.62
C CYS A 182 -1.57 17.91 29.04
N ASP A 183 -2.80 18.22 29.43
CA ASP A 183 -3.11 19.47 30.14
C ASP A 183 -3.39 19.20 31.62
N ALA A 184 -3.96 18.03 31.92
CA ALA A 184 -4.32 17.56 33.24
C ALA A 184 -4.01 16.05 33.44
N ASN A 185 -3.97 15.60 34.69
CA ASN A 185 -3.71 14.19 35.02
C ASN A 185 -4.75 13.23 34.40
N THR A 186 -5.97 13.71 34.17
CA THR A 186 -7.03 12.94 33.51
C THR A 186 -6.73 12.62 32.06
N ASP A 187 -5.83 13.38 31.42
CA ASP A 187 -5.35 13.04 30.08
C ASP A 187 -4.43 11.83 30.11
N CYS A 188 -3.84 11.49 31.26
CA CYS A 188 -2.79 10.49 31.36
C CYS A 188 -3.33 9.09 31.67
N PRO A 189 -2.75 8.02 31.07
CA PRO A 189 -3.14 6.65 31.37
C PRO A 189 -3.03 6.35 32.87
N GLY A 190 -4.04 5.70 33.43
CA GLY A 190 -4.08 5.37 34.87
C GLY A 190 -4.12 6.59 35.80
N GLY A 191 -4.39 7.81 35.27
CA GLY A 191 -4.39 9.04 36.05
C GLY A 191 -2.99 9.51 36.46
N ALA A 192 -1.95 9.12 35.72
CA ALA A 192 -0.59 9.55 35.99
C ALA A 192 -0.44 11.09 36.01
N ALA A 193 0.59 11.58 36.69
CA ALA A 193 0.78 13.02 36.85
C ALA A 193 1.12 13.68 35.51
N CYS A 194 0.38 14.72 35.15
CA CYS A 194 0.71 15.60 34.04
C CYS A 194 1.70 16.65 34.54
N ARG A 195 2.95 16.58 34.09
CA ARG A 195 4.06 17.41 34.58
C ARG A 195 4.59 18.32 33.50
N THR A 196 5.16 19.44 33.92
CA THR A 196 5.83 20.37 33.01
C THR A 196 7.02 19.70 32.36
N TRP A 197 7.08 19.77 31.03
CA TRP A 197 8.20 19.34 30.25
C TRP A 197 9.41 20.22 30.54
N GLY A 198 10.58 19.61 30.62
CA GLY A 198 11.83 20.31 30.78
C GLY A 198 12.95 19.70 29.93
N GLU A 199 14.04 20.44 29.90
CA GLU A 199 15.30 20.01 29.35
C GLU A 199 16.34 19.94 30.47
N CYS A 200 17.17 18.91 30.43
CA CYS A 200 18.35 18.82 31.25
C CYS A 200 19.40 19.80 30.73
N ARG A 201 19.66 20.86 31.50
CA ARG A 201 20.56 21.93 31.09
C ARG A 201 21.78 22.05 32.01
N LEU A 202 22.95 22.12 31.39
CA LEU A 202 24.21 22.51 32.01
C LEU A 202 24.76 23.74 31.28
N GLY A 203 24.40 24.94 31.76
CA GLY A 203 24.66 26.18 31.04
C GLY A 203 23.87 26.22 29.73
N ILE A 204 24.58 26.38 28.60
CA ILE A 204 23.98 26.39 27.25
C ILE A 204 23.80 24.99 26.64
N LEU A 205 24.28 23.93 27.30
CA LEU A 205 24.19 22.57 26.80
C LEU A 205 22.90 21.91 27.25
N THR A 206 22.15 21.37 26.29
CA THR A 206 21.02 20.47 26.54
C THR A 206 21.50 19.03 26.47
N THR A 207 21.34 18.28 27.55
CA THR A 207 21.86 16.91 27.71
C THR A 207 20.76 15.84 27.67
N GLY A 208 19.50 16.26 27.60
CA GLY A 208 18.34 15.36 27.52
C GLY A 208 17.04 16.07 27.87
N ASN A 209 15.95 15.31 27.87
CA ASN A 209 14.63 15.76 28.30
C ASN A 209 14.34 15.30 29.73
N CYS A 210 13.47 16.01 30.43
CA CYS A 210 13.08 15.68 31.79
C CYS A 210 11.64 16.16 32.09
N LEU A 211 11.07 15.68 33.19
CA LEU A 211 9.79 16.14 33.71
C LEU A 211 9.99 16.85 35.04
N VAL A 212 9.63 18.12 35.11
CA VAL A 212 9.89 18.95 36.29
C VAL A 212 9.17 18.38 37.51
N GLY A 213 9.95 18.10 38.55
CA GLY A 213 9.45 17.55 39.82
C GLY A 213 9.04 16.07 39.74
N ASP A 214 9.33 15.35 38.65
CA ASP A 214 9.14 13.91 38.58
C ASP A 214 10.24 13.16 39.37
N PRO A 215 9.90 12.18 40.22
CA PRO A 215 10.88 11.49 41.04
C PRO A 215 11.86 10.61 40.25
N VAL A 216 11.47 10.14 39.06
CA VAL A 216 12.28 9.24 38.23
C VAL A 216 12.83 9.98 37.01
N TYR A 217 11.99 10.79 36.37
CA TYR A 217 12.29 11.48 35.11
C TYR A 217 12.60 12.98 35.29
N GLY A 218 12.64 13.48 36.53
CA GLY A 218 12.98 14.87 36.85
C GLY A 218 14.44 15.07 37.25
N SER A 219 15.19 13.98 37.45
CA SER A 219 16.62 14.02 37.74
C SER A 219 17.42 13.93 36.44
N CYS A 220 18.26 14.92 36.20
CA CYS A 220 19.15 14.95 35.05
C CYS A 220 20.49 14.31 35.42
N THR A 221 21.00 13.40 34.58
CA THR A 221 22.34 12.81 34.79
C THR A 221 23.42 13.89 34.80
N ILE A 222 23.26 14.93 33.99
CA ILE A 222 24.13 16.10 33.92
C ILE A 222 23.26 17.35 33.83
N GLY A 223 23.44 18.27 34.78
CA GLY A 223 22.72 19.55 34.82
C GLY A 223 21.45 19.51 35.68
N SER A 224 20.58 20.48 35.46
CA SER A 224 19.30 20.63 36.17
C SER A 224 18.13 20.56 35.19
N CYS A 225 17.01 19.98 35.63
CA CYS A 225 15.79 19.95 34.84
C CYS A 225 15.14 21.33 34.82
N GLN A 226 15.18 22.01 33.67
CA GLN A 226 14.62 23.35 33.50
C GLN A 226 13.37 23.27 32.62
N ALA A 227 12.27 23.85 33.09
CA ALA A 227 11.03 23.90 32.32
C ALA A 227 11.26 24.59 30.97
N ILE A 228 10.74 23.99 29.91
CA ILE A 228 10.66 24.69 28.62
C ILE A 228 9.47 25.64 28.64
N THR A 229 9.63 26.80 28.02
CA THR A 229 8.58 27.82 27.90
C THR A 229 7.96 27.85 26.51
N SER A 230 8.59 27.20 25.54
CA SER A 230 8.09 27.04 24.17
C SER A 230 8.36 25.64 23.65
N SER A 231 7.43 25.08 22.89
CA SER A 231 7.54 23.76 22.26
C SER A 231 6.88 23.76 20.87
N THR A 232 6.46 22.61 20.36
CA THR A 232 5.67 22.49 19.14
C THR A 232 4.26 21.99 19.43
N CYS A 233 3.34 22.25 18.49
CA CYS A 233 2.00 21.68 18.53
C CYS A 233 2.06 20.17 18.23
N ASP A 234 1.42 19.35 19.07
CA ASP A 234 1.46 17.88 19.02
C ASP A 234 0.42 17.26 18.07
N GLY A 235 -0.43 18.07 17.46
CA GLY A 235 -1.48 17.62 16.58
C GLY A 235 -0.99 17.39 15.17
N VAL A 236 -1.48 16.29 14.61
CA VAL A 236 -1.25 15.89 13.24
C VAL A 236 -2.32 16.52 12.33
N GLU A 237 -1.93 16.84 11.09
CA GLU A 237 -2.87 17.31 10.08
C GLU A 237 -3.93 16.24 9.78
N CYS A 238 -5.22 16.61 9.95
CA CYS A 238 -6.36 15.73 9.68
C CYS A 238 -7.10 16.05 8.37
N VAL A 239 -6.71 17.10 7.66
CA VAL A 239 -7.36 17.52 6.42
C VAL A 239 -6.57 16.98 5.23
N ALA A 240 -7.13 16.00 4.52
CA ALA A 240 -6.48 15.39 3.34
C ALA A 240 -6.09 16.42 2.25
N ALA A 241 -6.83 17.53 2.11
CA ALA A 241 -6.50 18.60 1.17
C ALA A 241 -5.16 19.28 1.49
N ASN A 242 -4.73 19.30 2.75
CA ASN A 242 -3.42 19.86 3.13
C ASN A 242 -2.27 18.91 2.75
N TYR A 243 -2.57 17.66 2.40
CA TYR A 243 -1.62 16.71 1.80
C TYR A 243 -1.70 16.65 0.27
N ALA A 244 -2.46 17.55 -0.38
CA ALA A 244 -2.75 17.49 -1.82
C ALA A 244 -1.53 17.63 -2.75
N THR A 245 -0.34 17.95 -2.22
CA THR A 245 0.92 17.92 -2.96
C THR A 245 1.82 16.85 -2.36
N ALA A 246 2.13 15.84 -3.17
CA ALA A 246 3.11 14.81 -2.79
C ALA A 246 4.47 15.45 -2.49
N ARG A 247 5.14 14.99 -1.43
CA ARG A 247 6.51 15.42 -1.10
C ARG A 247 7.48 15.23 -2.27
N VAL A 248 7.34 14.12 -2.98
CA VAL A 248 7.97 13.90 -4.29
C VAL A 248 6.88 13.42 -5.25
N PRO A 249 6.58 14.18 -6.32
CA PRO A 249 5.66 13.75 -7.36
C PRO A 249 6.09 12.41 -7.97
N ILE A 250 5.12 11.65 -8.48
CA ILE A 250 5.38 10.40 -9.19
C ILE A 250 6.18 10.72 -10.45
N GLY A 251 7.34 10.07 -10.60
CA GLY A 251 8.20 10.20 -11.76
C GLY A 251 8.94 8.90 -12.03
N THR A 252 9.25 8.63 -13.30
CA THR A 252 9.85 7.38 -13.76
C THR A 252 11.29 7.21 -13.26
N LEU A 253 11.62 6.01 -12.81
CA LEU A 253 12.99 5.63 -12.46
C LEU A 253 13.80 5.24 -13.71
N PRO A 254 15.09 5.60 -13.79
CA PRO A 254 15.91 6.20 -12.73
C PRO A 254 15.86 7.74 -12.64
N ALA A 255 15.16 8.43 -13.55
CA ALA A 255 15.16 9.89 -13.60
C ALA A 255 14.67 10.55 -12.29
N ASN A 256 13.72 9.93 -11.58
CA ASN A 256 13.21 10.43 -10.31
C ASN A 256 14.04 9.99 -9.06
N ALA A 257 15.08 9.17 -9.23
CA ALA A 257 15.80 8.56 -8.12
C ALA A 257 16.51 9.59 -7.22
N SER A 258 17.12 10.62 -7.81
CA SER A 258 17.83 11.68 -7.06
C SER A 258 16.86 12.51 -6.21
N ALA A 259 15.68 12.83 -6.74
CA ALA A 259 14.64 13.57 -6.02
C ALA A 259 14.11 12.75 -4.83
N LEU A 260 13.84 11.46 -5.04
CA LEU A 260 13.37 10.55 -4.00
C LEU A 260 14.42 10.35 -2.90
N THR A 261 15.65 9.98 -3.25
CA THR A 261 16.74 9.74 -2.28
C THR A 261 17.09 11.00 -1.48
N SER A 262 17.17 12.17 -2.13
CA SER A 262 17.38 13.46 -1.44
C SER A 262 16.23 13.80 -0.50
N SER A 263 14.99 13.58 -0.95
CA SER A 263 13.82 13.80 -0.10
C SER A 263 13.82 12.87 1.10
N ILE A 264 14.05 11.56 0.92
CA ILE A 264 14.13 10.57 2.00
C ILE A 264 15.18 10.96 3.03
N ALA A 265 16.36 11.42 2.58
CA ALA A 265 17.42 11.89 3.46
C ALA A 265 17.03 13.17 4.24
N SER A 266 16.24 14.05 3.62
CA SER A 266 15.80 15.31 4.23
C SER A 266 14.67 15.18 5.25
N ILE A 267 13.95 14.04 5.29
CA ILE A 267 12.88 13.86 6.26
C ILE A 267 13.51 13.73 7.65
N PRO A 268 13.19 14.63 8.59
CA PRO A 268 13.71 14.55 9.94
C PRO A 268 13.25 13.26 10.63
N ASN A 269 13.95 12.87 11.69
CA ASN A 269 13.46 11.76 12.51
C ASN A 269 12.07 12.12 13.06
N PRO A 270 11.10 11.19 13.02
CA PRO A 270 9.81 11.35 13.65
C PRO A 270 9.94 11.83 15.10
N ALA A 271 9.14 12.82 15.48
CA ALA A 271 9.10 13.21 16.89
C ALA A 271 8.37 12.10 17.67
N PRO A 272 8.80 11.79 18.91
CA PRO A 272 8.27 10.64 19.65
C PRO A 272 6.74 10.69 19.86
N ASP A 273 6.17 11.90 19.90
CA ASP A 273 4.75 12.19 20.09
C ASP A 273 3.94 12.22 18.78
N MET A 274 4.57 12.07 17.60
CA MET A 274 3.83 12.07 16.34
C MET A 274 2.87 10.88 16.26
N LEU A 275 1.60 11.20 16.04
CA LEU A 275 0.51 10.23 15.97
C LEU A 275 0.33 9.69 14.53
N THR A 276 -0.53 8.70 14.37
CA THR A 276 -0.73 7.94 13.14
C THR A 276 -2.12 8.22 12.56
N PRO A 277 -2.29 9.28 11.73
CA PRO A 277 -3.56 9.61 11.09
C PRO A 277 -3.84 8.76 9.85
N THR A 278 -4.00 7.45 10.03
CA THR A 278 -4.07 6.46 8.94
C THR A 278 -5.22 6.74 7.96
N SER A 279 -6.39 7.17 8.44
CA SER A 279 -7.54 7.51 7.56
C SER A 279 -7.18 8.59 6.54
N VAL A 280 -6.47 9.62 6.98
CA VAL A 280 -6.05 10.74 6.13
C VAL A 280 -4.92 10.30 5.20
N ALA A 281 -4.02 9.42 5.67
CA ALA A 281 -3.00 8.83 4.83
C ALA A 281 -3.59 8.03 3.66
N VAL A 282 -4.56 7.15 3.94
CA VAL A 282 -5.24 6.35 2.91
C VAL A 282 -6.05 7.25 1.97
N GLN A 283 -6.82 8.21 2.51
CA GLN A 283 -7.59 9.16 1.70
C GLN A 283 -6.69 9.98 0.76
N THR A 284 -5.56 10.46 1.28
CA THR A 284 -4.58 11.23 0.53
C THR A 284 -3.94 10.39 -0.56
N GLY A 285 -3.51 9.17 -0.23
CA GLY A 285 -2.92 8.23 -1.19
C GLY A 285 -3.86 7.95 -2.35
N VAL A 286 -5.13 7.66 -2.05
CA VAL A 286 -6.19 7.49 -3.06
C VAL A 286 -6.36 8.75 -3.93
N ASN A 287 -6.43 9.93 -3.32
CA ASN A 287 -6.66 11.18 -4.05
C ASN A 287 -5.51 11.52 -5.00
N LEU A 288 -4.27 11.46 -4.51
CA LEU A 288 -3.07 11.72 -5.30
C LEU A 288 -2.89 10.70 -6.43
N ALA A 289 -3.10 9.41 -6.13
CA ALA A 289 -3.01 8.35 -7.12
C ALA A 289 -4.11 8.50 -8.19
N LYS A 290 -5.35 8.82 -7.83
CA LYS A 290 -6.44 9.10 -8.79
C LYS A 290 -6.12 10.29 -9.68
N ALA A 291 -5.62 11.38 -9.10
CA ALA A 291 -5.23 12.56 -9.87
C ALA A 291 -4.12 12.23 -10.88
N HIS A 292 -3.10 11.48 -10.46
CA HIS A 292 -2.02 11.04 -11.35
C HIS A 292 -2.51 10.09 -12.45
N ALA A 293 -3.35 9.11 -12.10
CA ALA A 293 -3.92 8.17 -13.06
C ALA A 293 -4.81 8.87 -14.11
N THR A 294 -5.52 9.91 -13.70
CA THR A 294 -6.36 10.73 -14.61
C THR A 294 -5.49 11.54 -15.57
N ALA A 295 -4.37 12.09 -15.06
CA ALA A 295 -3.42 12.85 -15.87
C ALA A 295 -2.55 11.98 -16.78
N ASN A 296 -2.43 10.69 -16.49
CA ASN A 296 -1.63 9.73 -17.26
C ASN A 296 -2.48 8.53 -17.71
N PRO A 297 -3.44 8.73 -18.66
CA PRO A 297 -4.23 7.63 -19.19
C PRO A 297 -3.34 6.53 -19.77
N GLY A 298 -3.60 5.28 -19.39
CA GLY A 298 -2.77 4.14 -19.80
C GLY A 298 -1.61 3.83 -18.86
N HIS A 299 -1.52 4.48 -17.70
CA HIS A 299 -0.67 4.02 -16.60
C HIS A 299 -1.52 3.22 -15.60
N VAL A 300 -0.93 2.17 -15.01
CA VAL A 300 -1.50 1.55 -13.82
C VAL A 300 -0.95 2.29 -12.61
N VAL A 301 -1.82 2.86 -11.80
CA VAL A 301 -1.41 3.62 -10.61
C VAL A 301 -1.92 2.94 -9.36
N VAL A 302 -1.02 2.74 -8.39
CA VAL A 302 -1.34 2.10 -7.11
C VAL A 302 -0.90 2.97 -5.94
N SER A 303 -1.63 2.86 -4.83
CA SER A 303 -1.27 3.48 -3.55
C SER A 303 -0.68 2.42 -2.63
N VAL A 304 0.40 2.73 -1.93
CA VAL A 304 1.02 1.86 -0.92
C VAL A 304 0.99 2.57 0.42
N LEU A 305 0.23 2.06 1.37
CA LEU A 305 0.30 2.48 2.78
C LEU A 305 1.44 1.70 3.47
N ALA A 306 2.46 2.40 3.95
CA ALA A 306 3.52 1.82 4.76
C ALA A 306 3.45 2.38 6.17
N THR A 307 3.18 1.53 7.18
CA THR A 307 2.94 1.97 8.57
C THR A 307 3.48 0.96 9.59
N ASP A 308 3.79 1.43 10.79
CA ASP A 308 4.14 0.58 11.94
C ASP A 308 3.19 0.73 13.13
N GLY A 309 2.13 1.53 12.95
CA GLY A 309 1.23 1.96 14.00
C GLY A 309 -0.23 1.63 13.69
N PHE A 310 -1.02 1.51 14.75
CA PHE A 310 -2.48 1.52 14.62
C PHE A 310 -2.98 2.96 14.50
N PRO A 311 -4.16 3.20 13.89
CA PRO A 311 -4.71 4.54 13.77
C PRO A 311 -4.91 5.16 15.15
N THR A 312 -4.27 6.30 15.41
CA THR A 312 -4.33 6.99 16.71
C THR A 312 -4.96 8.38 16.61
N ARG A 313 -5.18 8.90 15.38
CA ARG A 313 -5.81 10.20 15.12
C ARG A 313 -6.58 10.24 13.82
N CYS A 314 -7.39 11.29 13.70
CA CYS A 314 -8.23 11.65 12.56
C CYS A 314 -9.32 10.62 12.24
N GLN A 315 -10.58 11.07 12.26
CA GLN A 315 -11.71 10.17 11.99
C GLN A 315 -11.80 9.84 10.50
N PRO A 316 -12.24 8.62 10.13
CA PRO A 316 -12.49 7.48 11.03
C PRO A 316 -11.18 6.90 11.60
N MET A 317 -11.20 6.48 12.86
CA MET A 317 -10.06 5.81 13.51
C MET A 317 -10.22 4.29 13.56
N ASP A 318 -11.42 3.78 13.29
CA ASP A 318 -11.69 2.35 13.22
C ASP A 318 -11.28 1.77 11.86
N ILE A 319 -10.85 0.51 11.88
CA ILE A 319 -10.37 -0.20 10.68
C ILE A 319 -11.46 -0.31 9.60
N PRO A 320 -12.73 -0.63 9.91
CA PRO A 320 -13.79 -0.65 8.89
C PRO A 320 -13.95 0.68 8.15
N GLY A 321 -13.93 1.81 8.87
CA GLY A 321 -13.99 3.14 8.27
C GLY A 321 -12.81 3.44 7.36
N ILE A 322 -11.59 3.03 7.75
CA ILE A 322 -10.39 3.22 6.94
C ILE A 322 -10.40 2.30 5.70
N ALA A 323 -10.86 1.06 5.84
CA ALA A 323 -11.03 0.13 4.72
C ALA A 323 -12.07 0.66 3.71
N ALA A 324 -13.14 1.32 4.18
CA ALA A 324 -14.11 1.97 3.31
C ALA A 324 -13.51 3.13 2.50
N ILE A 325 -12.55 3.88 3.08
CA ILE A 325 -11.78 4.90 2.35
C ILE A 325 -10.96 4.24 1.24
N ALA A 326 -10.24 3.15 1.53
CA ALA A 326 -9.49 2.40 0.52
C ALA A 326 -10.43 1.87 -0.61
N ALA A 327 -11.60 1.38 -0.25
CA ALA A 327 -12.63 0.90 -1.19
C ALA A 327 -13.17 2.00 -2.11
N SER A 328 -13.28 3.23 -1.62
CA SER A 328 -13.62 4.38 -2.48
C SER A 328 -12.58 4.62 -3.58
N GLY A 329 -11.33 4.25 -3.32
CA GLY A 329 -10.23 4.30 -4.28
C GLY A 329 -10.33 3.24 -5.36
N ALA A 330 -10.66 2.01 -4.95
CA ALA A 330 -10.80 0.86 -5.84
C ALA A 330 -12.06 0.90 -6.72
N ALA A 331 -13.11 1.60 -6.28
CA ALA A 331 -14.34 1.70 -7.03
C ALA A 331 -14.13 2.21 -8.47
N VAL A 332 -14.58 1.41 -9.44
CA VAL A 332 -14.56 1.78 -10.86
C VAL A 332 -15.78 2.65 -11.16
N SER A 333 -15.58 3.78 -11.84
CA SER A 333 -16.67 4.63 -12.33
C SER A 333 -16.29 5.21 -13.69
N PRO A 334 -17.25 5.47 -14.60
CA PRO A 334 -16.95 6.05 -15.90
C PRO A 334 -16.14 7.34 -15.76
N GLY A 335 -14.95 7.38 -16.38
CA GLY A 335 -14.05 8.54 -16.32
C GLY A 335 -13.22 8.68 -15.04
N SER A 336 -13.28 7.72 -14.10
CA SER A 336 -12.42 7.69 -12.91
C SER A 336 -11.57 6.42 -12.89
N PRO A 337 -10.23 6.53 -12.81
CA PRO A 337 -9.36 5.35 -12.67
C PRO A 337 -9.58 4.67 -11.30
N SER A 338 -9.50 3.35 -11.30
CA SER A 338 -9.47 2.52 -10.09
C SER A 338 -8.06 2.50 -9.51
N ILE A 339 -7.94 2.69 -8.20
CA ILE A 339 -6.66 2.68 -7.48
C ILE A 339 -6.64 1.52 -6.50
N LYS A 340 -5.76 0.56 -6.74
CA LYS A 340 -5.47 -0.49 -5.77
C LYS A 340 -4.64 0.06 -4.62
N THR A 341 -4.97 -0.33 -3.39
CA THR A 341 -4.23 0.06 -2.18
C THR A 341 -3.55 -1.15 -1.56
N PHE A 342 -2.22 -1.20 -1.64
CA PHE A 342 -1.38 -2.18 -0.95
C PHE A 342 -1.00 -1.65 0.43
N VAL A 343 -0.76 -2.57 1.37
CA VAL A 343 -0.39 -2.21 2.75
C VAL A 343 0.85 -2.98 3.18
N ILE A 344 1.85 -2.28 3.70
CA ILE A 344 3.05 -2.84 4.33
C ILE A 344 3.07 -2.41 5.79
N GLY A 345 3.08 -3.38 6.69
CA GLY A 345 3.12 -3.18 8.14
C GLY A 345 4.49 -3.56 8.73
N VAL A 346 5.07 -2.75 9.62
CA VAL A 346 6.27 -3.12 10.39
C VAL A 346 5.92 -3.24 11.87
N PHE A 347 5.81 -4.44 12.41
CA PHE A 347 5.29 -4.66 13.77
C PHE A 347 6.17 -5.58 14.60
N THR A 348 6.05 -5.50 15.92
CA THR A 348 6.65 -6.49 16.80
C THR A 348 5.98 -7.86 16.60
N ASP A 349 6.65 -8.94 17.00
CA ASP A 349 6.03 -10.28 16.97
C ASP A 349 4.77 -10.35 17.85
N ALA A 350 4.74 -9.58 18.95
CA ALA A 350 3.60 -9.51 19.84
C ALA A 350 2.37 -8.85 19.17
N ASP A 351 2.59 -7.81 18.35
CA ASP A 351 1.52 -7.09 17.66
C ASP A 351 1.12 -7.72 16.33
N LYS A 352 1.92 -8.66 15.81
CA LYS A 352 1.76 -9.25 14.47
C LYS A 352 0.34 -9.72 14.19
N ALA A 353 -0.28 -10.48 15.09
CA ALA A 353 -1.62 -11.05 14.85
C ALA A 353 -2.68 -9.95 14.68
N ARG A 354 -2.63 -8.92 15.55
CA ARG A 354 -3.53 -7.76 15.50
C ARG A 354 -3.25 -6.90 14.27
N ALA A 355 -1.97 -6.69 13.95
CA ALA A 355 -1.55 -5.94 12.76
C ALA A 355 -2.02 -6.62 11.48
N THR A 356 -1.84 -7.95 11.35
CA THR A 356 -2.33 -8.73 10.20
C THR A 356 -3.81 -8.52 9.99
N ALA A 357 -4.65 -8.78 11.01
CA ALA A 357 -6.10 -8.66 10.88
C ALA A 357 -6.54 -7.24 10.47
N ASN A 358 -5.93 -6.21 11.08
CA ASN A 358 -6.28 -4.82 10.83
C ASN A 358 -5.83 -4.34 9.43
N LEU A 359 -4.59 -4.64 9.06
CA LEU A 359 -4.02 -4.18 7.79
C LEU A 359 -4.52 -5.00 6.60
N ASP A 360 -4.85 -6.27 6.79
CA ASP A 360 -5.52 -7.09 5.76
C ASP A 360 -6.88 -6.51 5.40
N ALA A 361 -7.67 -6.05 6.38
CA ALA A 361 -8.96 -5.41 6.11
C ALA A 361 -8.83 -4.16 5.23
N ILE A 362 -7.79 -3.34 5.45
CA ILE A 362 -7.50 -2.16 4.62
C ILE A 362 -7.05 -2.58 3.22
N ALA A 363 -6.19 -3.59 3.11
CA ALA A 363 -5.72 -4.14 1.84
C ALA A 363 -6.89 -4.69 1.00
N VAL A 364 -7.80 -5.45 1.62
CA VAL A 364 -9.04 -5.98 1.02
C VAL A 364 -9.96 -4.85 0.58
N GLY A 365 -10.18 -3.84 1.41
CA GLY A 365 -10.91 -2.64 1.01
C GLY A 365 -10.29 -1.98 -0.22
N GLY A 366 -8.97 -1.94 -0.29
CA GLY A 366 -8.20 -1.43 -1.42
C GLY A 366 -8.13 -2.31 -2.67
N ASP A 367 -8.95 -3.36 -2.79
CA ASP A 367 -8.94 -4.32 -3.91
C ASP A 367 -7.57 -5.01 -4.12
N THR A 368 -6.93 -5.32 -2.99
CA THR A 368 -5.77 -6.21 -2.88
C THR A 368 -6.05 -7.31 -1.86
N SER A 369 -5.25 -8.38 -1.82
CA SER A 369 -5.64 -9.57 -1.03
C SER A 369 -5.28 -9.49 0.45
N LYS A 370 -4.07 -9.05 0.79
CA LYS A 370 -3.54 -9.05 2.16
C LYS A 370 -2.41 -8.03 2.30
N ALA A 371 -2.16 -7.61 3.53
CA ALA A 371 -1.01 -6.79 3.87
C ALA A 371 0.29 -7.62 3.90
N PHE A 372 1.41 -6.92 3.73
CA PHE A 372 2.75 -7.46 3.95
C PHE A 372 3.20 -7.11 5.36
N ILE A 373 3.25 -8.09 6.27
CA ILE A 373 3.68 -7.85 7.65
C ILE A 373 5.15 -8.24 7.82
N VAL A 374 5.97 -7.23 8.10
CA VAL A 374 7.39 -7.33 8.44
C VAL A 374 7.52 -7.31 9.96
N THR A 375 8.26 -8.25 10.55
CA THR A 375 8.44 -8.31 12.00
C THR A 375 9.72 -7.59 12.43
N THR A 376 9.71 -6.91 13.57
CA THR A 376 10.89 -6.16 14.04
C THR A 376 12.08 -7.06 14.40
N THR A 377 11.85 -8.35 14.63
CA THR A 377 12.91 -9.34 14.93
C THR A 377 13.61 -9.87 13.68
N SER A 378 13.06 -9.65 12.49
CA SER A 378 13.65 -10.04 11.22
C SER A 378 14.56 -8.94 10.64
N ASN A 379 15.09 -9.17 9.43
CA ASN A 379 15.78 -8.11 8.69
C ASN A 379 14.73 -7.18 8.04
N VAL A 380 14.28 -6.19 8.81
CA VAL A 380 13.21 -5.27 8.41
C VAL A 380 13.48 -4.61 7.06
N ALA A 381 14.72 -4.19 6.79
CA ALA A 381 15.06 -3.54 5.53
C ALA A 381 14.88 -4.50 4.33
N ALA A 382 15.38 -5.73 4.44
CA ALA A 382 15.27 -6.72 3.38
C ALA A 382 13.82 -7.18 3.17
N ASP A 383 13.07 -7.40 4.24
CA ASP A 383 11.68 -7.87 4.17
C ASP A 383 10.74 -6.78 3.65
N PHE A 384 10.98 -5.51 4.01
CA PHE A 384 10.24 -4.38 3.46
C PHE A 384 10.55 -4.20 1.97
N GLN A 385 11.80 -4.33 1.56
CA GLN A 385 12.17 -4.32 0.13
C GLN A 385 11.47 -5.46 -0.61
N LYS A 386 11.44 -6.67 -0.04
CA LYS A 386 10.73 -7.82 -0.63
C LYS A 386 9.22 -7.57 -0.78
N ALA A 387 8.61 -6.85 0.15
CA ALA A 387 7.21 -6.44 0.01
C ALA A 387 7.03 -5.50 -1.20
N LEU A 388 7.88 -4.48 -1.34
CA LEU A 388 7.87 -3.59 -2.52
C LEU A 388 8.14 -4.36 -3.82
N ASP A 389 9.04 -5.34 -3.80
CA ASP A 389 9.34 -6.22 -4.94
C ASP A 389 8.11 -7.03 -5.36
N THR A 390 7.36 -7.52 -4.38
CA THR A 390 6.11 -8.24 -4.62
C THR A 390 5.03 -7.29 -5.14
N ILE A 391 4.95 -6.06 -4.62
CA ILE A 391 4.00 -5.05 -5.09
C ILE A 391 4.30 -4.68 -6.54
N ARG A 392 5.57 -4.39 -6.91
CA ARG A 392 5.88 -4.10 -8.32
C ARG A 392 5.48 -5.25 -9.22
N GLY A 393 5.77 -6.51 -8.86
CA GLY A 393 5.39 -7.68 -9.66
C GLY A 393 3.87 -7.91 -9.75
N THR A 394 3.13 -7.72 -8.65
CA THR A 394 1.68 -7.93 -8.61
C THR A 394 0.89 -6.78 -9.24
N ALA A 395 1.44 -5.57 -9.20
CA ALA A 395 0.87 -4.37 -9.80
C ALA A 395 1.28 -4.19 -11.27
N LEU A 396 2.24 -4.98 -11.78
CA LEU A 396 2.52 -5.02 -13.21
C LEU A 396 1.21 -5.33 -13.97
N PRO A 397 0.87 -4.51 -14.97
CA PRO A 397 -0.35 -4.69 -15.70
C PRO A 397 -0.32 -6.03 -16.43
N CYS A 398 -1.40 -6.79 -16.28
CA CYS A 398 -1.76 -7.85 -17.22
C CYS A 398 -2.49 -7.29 -18.44
N GLU A 399 -2.43 -5.97 -18.60
CA GLU A 399 -2.94 -5.21 -19.71
C GLU A 399 -1.78 -4.72 -20.57
N TYR A 400 -1.90 -4.92 -21.87
CA TYR A 400 -0.92 -4.50 -22.85
C TYR A 400 -1.62 -3.62 -23.86
N SER A 401 -1.02 -2.48 -24.21
CA SER A 401 -1.58 -1.65 -25.28
C SER A 401 -1.54 -2.42 -26.59
N LEU A 402 -2.63 -2.41 -27.36
CA LEU A 402 -2.62 -3.00 -28.69
C LEU A 402 -1.74 -2.12 -29.62
N PRO A 403 -0.66 -2.64 -30.22
CA PRO A 403 0.20 -1.86 -31.10
C PRO A 403 -0.62 -1.37 -32.29
N LYS A 404 -0.49 -0.08 -32.61
CA LYS A 404 -1.09 0.48 -33.82
C LYS A 404 -0.29 -0.05 -35.01
N ALA A 405 -0.92 -0.82 -35.90
CA ALA A 405 -0.26 -1.27 -37.12
C ALA A 405 0.11 -0.06 -37.98
N GLU A 406 1.28 -0.06 -38.62
CA GLU A 406 1.73 1.04 -39.49
C GLU A 406 0.74 1.32 -40.66
N ALA A 407 -0.12 0.35 -40.99
CA ALA A 407 -1.13 0.42 -42.05
C ALA A 407 -2.56 0.80 -41.59
N GLY A 408 -2.79 1.16 -40.32
CA GLY A 408 -4.12 1.58 -39.83
C GLY A 408 -4.64 0.79 -38.62
N VAL A 409 -5.96 0.61 -38.54
CA VAL A 409 -6.62 -0.16 -37.46
C VAL A 409 -6.13 -1.62 -37.54
N PRO A 410 -5.61 -2.21 -36.44
CA PRO A 410 -5.19 -3.61 -36.43
C PRO A 410 -6.33 -4.55 -36.83
N ASP A 411 -6.03 -5.56 -37.64
CA ASP A 411 -6.95 -6.67 -37.92
C ASP A 411 -7.05 -7.51 -36.64
N PHE A 412 -8.13 -7.32 -35.87
CA PHE A 412 -8.32 -7.96 -34.56
C PHE A 412 -8.48 -9.49 -34.65
N ASP A 413 -8.73 -10.04 -35.84
CA ASP A 413 -8.74 -11.49 -36.10
C ASP A 413 -7.33 -12.03 -36.41
N LYS A 414 -6.30 -11.17 -36.42
CA LYS A 414 -4.91 -11.50 -36.70
C LYS A 414 -3.93 -11.02 -35.64
N VAL A 415 -4.36 -11.08 -34.38
CA VAL A 415 -3.53 -10.77 -33.22
C VAL A 415 -3.30 -12.06 -32.44
N ASN A 416 -2.06 -12.32 -32.07
CA ASN A 416 -1.69 -13.39 -31.16
C ASN A 416 -0.81 -12.84 -30.05
N VAL A 417 -0.86 -13.46 -28.87
CA VAL A 417 -0.03 -13.08 -27.72
C VAL A 417 0.89 -14.23 -27.39
N LYS A 418 2.20 -13.97 -27.38
CA LYS A 418 3.22 -14.95 -27.03
C LYS A 418 3.83 -14.58 -25.69
N HIS A 419 3.91 -15.55 -24.79
CA HIS A 419 4.61 -15.43 -23.52
C HIS A 419 5.90 -16.25 -23.58
N THR A 420 7.03 -15.60 -23.30
CA THR A 420 8.34 -16.21 -23.18
C THR A 420 8.78 -16.13 -21.73
N THR A 421 9.01 -17.28 -21.07
CA THR A 421 9.40 -17.33 -19.67
C THR A 421 10.83 -16.83 -19.44
N GLY A 422 11.19 -16.52 -18.20
CA GLY A 422 12.57 -16.17 -17.83
C GLY A 422 13.59 -17.26 -18.16
N ALA A 423 13.14 -18.53 -18.25
CA ALA A 423 13.93 -19.68 -18.69
C ALA A 423 14.02 -19.84 -20.23
N GLY A 424 13.42 -18.93 -20.99
CA GLY A 424 13.42 -18.92 -22.46
C GLY A 424 12.36 -19.79 -23.13
N MET A 425 11.43 -20.39 -22.38
CA MET A 425 10.35 -21.20 -22.96
C MET A 425 9.24 -20.29 -23.50
N SER A 426 8.95 -20.40 -24.80
CA SER A 426 7.92 -19.60 -25.47
C SER A 426 6.63 -20.39 -25.65
N SER A 427 5.48 -19.74 -25.45
CA SER A 427 4.15 -20.31 -25.71
C SER A 427 3.18 -19.25 -26.25
N VAL A 428 2.35 -19.63 -27.23
CA VAL A 428 1.27 -18.78 -27.73
C VAL A 428 0.01 -18.99 -26.90
N LEU A 429 -0.46 -17.89 -26.31
CA LEU A 429 -1.63 -17.82 -25.45
C LEU A 429 -2.90 -17.78 -26.31
N GLY A 430 -3.91 -18.57 -25.91
CA GLY A 430 -5.18 -18.63 -26.63
C GLY A 430 -6.03 -17.37 -26.43
N TYR A 431 -6.71 -16.94 -27.48
CA TYR A 431 -7.72 -15.89 -27.40
C TYR A 431 -9.00 -16.41 -26.75
N LYS A 432 -9.56 -15.61 -25.84
CA LYS A 432 -10.84 -15.81 -25.16
C LYS A 432 -11.76 -14.64 -25.51
N LYS A 433 -13.07 -14.89 -25.55
CA LYS A 433 -14.07 -13.87 -25.92
C LYS A 433 -14.10 -12.68 -24.93
N ASN A 434 -13.98 -12.96 -23.64
CA ASN A 434 -14.00 -12.00 -22.55
C ASN A 434 -13.47 -12.67 -21.26
N GLU A 435 -13.43 -11.92 -20.16
CA GLU A 435 -13.01 -12.43 -18.85
C GLU A 435 -13.79 -13.68 -18.41
N GLY A 436 -15.10 -13.74 -18.66
CA GLY A 436 -15.95 -14.88 -18.29
C GLY A 436 -15.63 -16.18 -19.06
N ALA A 437 -14.89 -16.10 -20.17
CA ALA A 437 -14.42 -17.25 -20.93
C ALA A 437 -13.02 -17.73 -20.50
N CYS A 438 -12.40 -17.09 -19.51
CA CYS A 438 -11.12 -17.51 -18.97
C CYS A 438 -11.29 -18.78 -18.10
N ASP A 439 -10.44 -19.78 -18.36
CA ASP A 439 -10.40 -21.04 -17.64
C ASP A 439 -9.00 -21.31 -17.04
N ALA A 440 -8.80 -22.50 -16.47
CA ALA A 440 -7.51 -22.91 -15.92
C ALA A 440 -6.38 -22.98 -16.97
N GLY A 441 -6.72 -23.13 -18.26
CA GLY A 441 -5.78 -23.08 -19.38
C GLY A 441 -5.32 -21.67 -19.73
N GLY A 442 -6.01 -20.64 -19.22
CA GLY A 442 -5.65 -19.24 -19.37
C GLY A 442 -5.92 -18.69 -20.76
N GLY A 443 -5.15 -17.70 -21.18
CA GLY A 443 -5.32 -16.99 -22.44
C GLY A 443 -5.29 -15.47 -22.28
N TRP A 444 -5.91 -14.79 -23.23
CA TRP A 444 -6.04 -13.34 -23.26
C TRP A 444 -7.34 -12.95 -23.99
N TYR A 445 -7.84 -11.75 -23.73
CA TYR A 445 -9.04 -11.19 -24.35
C TYR A 445 -8.87 -9.68 -24.59
N TYR A 446 -9.78 -9.06 -25.35
CA TYR A 446 -9.77 -7.62 -25.60
C TYR A 446 -10.55 -6.84 -24.53
N ASP A 447 -10.16 -5.58 -24.28
CA ASP A 447 -10.94 -4.66 -23.44
C ASP A 447 -12.38 -4.43 -23.95
N VAL A 448 -12.56 -4.43 -25.28
CA VAL A 448 -13.85 -4.37 -25.94
C VAL A 448 -13.93 -5.48 -26.99
N ASP A 449 -15.02 -6.24 -27.03
CA ASP A 449 -15.19 -7.32 -28.02
C ASP A 449 -15.33 -6.74 -29.44
N PRO A 450 -14.37 -6.98 -30.35
CA PRO A 450 -14.42 -6.43 -31.72
C PRO A 450 -15.60 -6.98 -32.53
N SER A 451 -16.14 -8.15 -32.18
CA SER A 451 -17.31 -8.73 -32.86
C SER A 451 -18.61 -7.95 -32.60
N THR A 452 -18.61 -7.08 -31.59
CA THR A 452 -19.75 -6.20 -31.25
C THR A 452 -19.66 -4.83 -31.93
N GLY A 453 -18.66 -4.60 -32.79
CA GLY A 453 -18.42 -3.32 -33.47
C GLY A 453 -17.63 -2.30 -32.66
N GLY A 454 -17.10 -2.69 -31.50
CA GLY A 454 -16.15 -1.89 -30.73
C GLY A 454 -14.75 -1.89 -31.32
N ALA A 455 -13.94 -0.89 -30.99
CA ALA A 455 -12.53 -0.81 -31.36
C ALA A 455 -11.65 -1.12 -30.13
N PRO A 456 -11.16 -2.35 -29.97
CA PRO A 456 -10.23 -2.71 -28.90
C PRO A 456 -9.01 -1.79 -28.87
N THR A 457 -8.60 -1.41 -27.66
CA THR A 457 -7.36 -0.63 -27.43
C THR A 457 -6.34 -1.38 -26.59
N LYS A 458 -6.76 -2.47 -25.92
CA LYS A 458 -5.92 -3.23 -25.00
C LYS A 458 -6.12 -4.74 -25.15
N ILE A 459 -5.06 -5.46 -24.83
CA ILE A 459 -5.04 -6.91 -24.60
C ILE A 459 -4.99 -7.13 -23.09
N ILE A 460 -5.86 -7.98 -22.57
CA ILE A 460 -5.94 -8.32 -21.15
C ILE A 460 -5.67 -9.82 -21.01
N LEU A 461 -4.69 -10.20 -20.19
CA LEU A 461 -4.42 -11.62 -19.91
C LEU A 461 -5.47 -12.18 -18.96
N CYS A 462 -5.91 -13.42 -19.21
CA CYS A 462 -6.75 -14.16 -18.27
C CYS A 462 -6.06 -14.30 -16.90
N PRO A 463 -6.81 -14.40 -15.79
CA PRO A 463 -6.24 -14.43 -14.44
C PRO A 463 -5.13 -15.48 -14.23
N SER A 464 -5.28 -16.71 -14.75
CA SER A 464 -4.28 -17.77 -14.65
C SER A 464 -2.98 -17.44 -15.41
N THR A 465 -3.10 -16.91 -16.62
CA THR A 465 -1.96 -16.45 -17.43
C THR A 465 -1.29 -15.22 -16.83
N CYS A 466 -2.08 -14.27 -16.37
CA CYS A 466 -1.63 -13.07 -15.67
C CYS A 466 -0.78 -13.45 -14.45
N ASN A 467 -1.25 -14.38 -13.62
CA ASN A 467 -0.51 -14.87 -12.46
C ASN A 467 0.78 -15.61 -12.84
N ALA A 468 0.77 -16.38 -13.94
CA ALA A 468 1.97 -17.04 -14.45
C ALA A 468 3.02 -16.02 -14.91
N VAL A 469 2.61 -14.97 -15.64
CA VAL A 469 3.50 -13.89 -16.09
C VAL A 469 4.04 -13.08 -14.90
N LYS A 470 3.20 -12.78 -13.90
CA LYS A 470 3.60 -12.07 -12.68
C LYS A 470 4.53 -12.87 -11.77
N GLY A 471 4.37 -14.20 -11.74
CA GLY A 471 5.20 -15.11 -10.97
C GLY A 471 6.55 -15.42 -11.60
N ASP A 472 6.73 -15.14 -12.89
CA ASP A 472 7.98 -15.35 -13.61
C ASP A 472 8.94 -14.19 -13.35
N THR A 473 9.64 -14.25 -12.21
CA THR A 473 10.60 -13.24 -11.81
C THR A 473 11.86 -13.32 -12.67
N GLY A 474 11.93 -12.55 -13.77
CA GLY A 474 13.09 -12.55 -14.67
C GLY A 474 12.86 -11.82 -15.98
N SER A 475 13.64 -12.18 -17.01
CA SER A 475 13.59 -11.65 -18.38
C SER A 475 12.33 -12.08 -19.17
N ALA A 476 11.23 -12.39 -18.49
CA ALA A 476 10.00 -12.84 -19.11
C ALA A 476 9.47 -11.76 -20.05
N LYS A 477 9.00 -12.17 -21.23
CA LYS A 477 8.52 -11.26 -22.28
C LYS A 477 7.13 -11.64 -22.71
N VAL A 478 6.28 -10.63 -22.88
CA VAL A 478 5.05 -10.76 -23.63
C VAL A 478 5.24 -10.02 -24.95
N GLU A 479 4.94 -10.71 -26.04
CA GLU A 479 5.07 -10.21 -27.41
C GLU A 479 3.69 -10.29 -28.07
N ILE A 480 3.33 -9.24 -28.81
CA ILE A 480 2.11 -9.18 -29.59
C ILE A 480 2.50 -9.44 -31.04
N LEU A 481 1.94 -10.50 -31.61
CA LEU A 481 2.19 -10.96 -32.95
C LEU A 481 1.02 -10.52 -33.84
N LEU A 482 1.31 -9.71 -34.86
CA LEU A 482 0.32 -9.20 -35.80
C LEU A 482 0.44 -9.92 -37.14
N GLY A 483 -0.68 -10.08 -37.85
CA GLY A 483 -0.72 -10.57 -39.23
C GLY A 483 -1.00 -12.07 -39.38
N CYS A 484 -0.96 -12.84 -38.29
CA CYS A 484 -1.36 -14.25 -38.28
C CYS A 484 -2.72 -14.42 -37.62
N LYS A 485 -3.57 -15.29 -38.18
CA LYS A 485 -4.90 -15.59 -37.65
C LYS A 485 -4.82 -15.92 -36.16
N THR A 486 -5.68 -15.29 -35.37
CA THR A 486 -5.75 -15.47 -33.93
C THR A 486 -6.02 -16.92 -33.57
N ILE A 487 -5.17 -17.49 -32.72
CA ILE A 487 -5.34 -18.84 -32.19
C ILE A 487 -6.35 -18.78 -31.05
N VAL A 488 -7.51 -19.40 -31.27
CA VAL A 488 -8.55 -19.60 -30.25
C VAL A 488 -8.29 -20.95 -29.58
N LYS A 489 -8.21 -20.99 -28.25
CA LYS A 489 -8.03 -22.24 -27.48
C LYS A 489 -9.11 -22.38 -26.42
#